data_AF-A0A949XHE4-F1
#
_entry.id   AF-A0A949XHE4-F1
#
_cell.length_a   1.000
_cell.length_b   1.000
_cell.length_c   1.000
_cell.angle_alpha   90.00
_cell.angle_beta   90.00
_cell.angle_gamma   90.00
#
_symmetry.space_group_name_H-M   'P 1'
#
loop_
_entity.id
_entity.type
_entity.pdbx_description
1 polymer ?
#
loop_
_entity_poly.entity_id
_entity_poly.type
_entity_poly.pdbx_seq_one_letter_code
_entity_poly.pdbx_strand_id
1 'polypeptide(L)'
;ADNQGRKIIIETLSITNGQIGISQPLLKGKQLQASLPTIHLNNIGKNEGGATPAEIAQLLIGTITQNASQVATSSLTNALGNIKDLGGNAVKGATGTLGNAGSKIKGLFGQ
;
A
#
# COMPACT_ATOMS: atom_id res chain seq x y z
N ALA A 1 -7.30 -35.53 27.57
CA ALA A 1 -7.47 -35.29 26.12
C ALA A 1 -6.78 -33.98 25.82
N ASP A 2 -5.68 -34.02 25.06
CA ASP A 2 -4.91 -32.82 24.73
C ASP A 2 -5.78 -31.82 23.96
N ASN A 3 -5.82 -30.60 24.47
CA ASN A 3 -6.64 -29.48 23.99
C ASN A 3 -6.01 -28.82 22.75
N GLN A 4 -5.58 -29.64 21.78
CA GLN A 4 -5.03 -29.19 20.51
C GLN A 4 -6.25 -28.89 19.61
N GLY A 5 -6.63 -27.61 19.50
CA GLY A 5 -7.80 -27.18 18.73
C GLY A 5 -7.82 -27.76 17.30
N ARG A 6 -9.02 -27.89 16.72
CA ARG A 6 -9.20 -28.49 15.38
C ARG A 6 -8.25 -27.86 14.35
N LYS A 7 -7.40 -28.69 13.75
CA LYS A 7 -6.51 -28.32 12.65
C LYS A 7 -7.29 -28.32 11.32
N ILE A 8 -6.95 -27.38 10.45
CA ILE A 8 -7.63 -27.13 9.18
C ILE A 8 -6.61 -27.18 8.05
N ILE A 9 -6.97 -27.86 6.97
CA ILE A 9 -6.25 -27.84 5.70
C ILE A 9 -7.15 -27.13 4.68
N ILE A 10 -6.60 -26.14 3.97
CA ILE A 10 -7.31 -25.44 2.91
C ILE A 10 -6.58 -25.70 1.59
N GLU A 11 -7.23 -26.39 0.67
CA GLU A 11 -6.66 -26.71 -0.64
C GLU A 11 -6.54 -25.46 -1.52
N THR A 12 -7.61 -24.67 -1.58
CA THR A 12 -7.68 -23.44 -2.35
C THR A 12 -8.49 -22.40 -1.61
N LEU A 13 -7.95 -21.18 -1.55
CA LEU A 13 -8.64 -19.99 -1.08
C LEU A 13 -8.41 -18.87 -2.09
N SER A 14 -9.49 -18.24 -2.53
CA SER A 14 -9.44 -17.11 -3.44
C SER A 14 -10.12 -15.90 -2.83
N ILE A 15 -9.44 -14.76 -2.88
CA ILE A 15 -9.98 -13.46 -2.46
C ILE A 15 -10.13 -12.63 -3.74
N THR A 16 -11.35 -12.26 -4.07
CA THR A 16 -11.71 -11.60 -5.33
C THR A 16 -12.42 -10.29 -5.08
N ASN A 17 -12.41 -9.40 -6.07
CA ASN A 17 -13.17 -8.14 -6.06
C ASN A 17 -12.90 -7.24 -4.84
N GLY A 18 -11.69 -7.31 -4.27
CA GLY A 18 -11.28 -6.46 -3.16
C GLY A 18 -11.11 -5.02 -3.61
N GLN A 19 -11.42 -4.07 -2.73
CA GLN A 19 -11.20 -2.64 -2.97
C GLN A 19 -10.47 -2.03 -1.78
N ILE A 20 -9.59 -1.08 -2.06
CA ILE A 20 -8.88 -0.32 -1.03
C ILE A 20 -9.08 1.18 -1.21
N GLY A 21 -9.19 1.86 -0.07
CA GLY A 21 -9.11 3.31 0.03
C GLY A 21 -7.69 3.72 0.41
N ILE A 22 -7.13 4.66 -0.35
CA ILE A 22 -5.79 5.19 -0.13
C ILE A 22 -5.93 6.65 0.29
N SER A 23 -5.51 6.93 1.52
CA SER A 23 -5.52 8.27 2.10
C SER A 23 -4.09 8.68 2.40
N GLN A 24 -3.69 9.85 1.87
CA GLN A 24 -2.37 10.44 2.09
C GLN A 24 -2.50 11.95 2.22
N PRO A 25 -1.67 12.62 3.05
CA PRO A 25 -1.72 14.09 3.20
C PRO A 25 -1.62 14.83 1.86
N LEU A 26 -0.82 14.30 0.93
CA LEU A 26 -0.63 14.87 -0.42
C LEU A 26 -1.91 14.91 -1.26
N LEU A 27 -2.90 14.07 -0.94
CA LEU A 27 -4.20 14.04 -1.61
C LEU A 27 -5.18 15.10 -1.08
N LYS A 28 -4.78 15.92 -0.09
CA LYS A 28 -5.55 17.06 0.44
C LYS A 28 -6.98 16.68 0.84
N GLY A 29 -7.13 15.57 1.56
CA GLY A 29 -8.43 15.06 2.01
C GLY A 29 -9.21 14.27 0.97
N LYS A 30 -8.69 14.11 -0.26
CA LYS A 30 -9.24 13.17 -1.24
C LYS A 30 -8.73 11.76 -0.97
N GLN A 31 -9.59 10.78 -1.21
CA GLN A 31 -9.23 9.36 -1.16
C GLN A 31 -9.10 8.82 -2.58
N LEU A 32 -8.00 8.13 -2.87
CA LEU A 32 -7.88 7.35 -4.10
C LEU A 32 -8.48 5.96 -3.84
N GLN A 33 -9.20 5.43 -4.82
CA GLN A 33 -9.71 4.07 -4.78
C GLN A 33 -8.91 3.21 -5.75
N ALA A 34 -8.58 2.00 -5.33
CA ALA A 34 -7.91 1.02 -6.17
C ALA A 34 -8.50 -0.38 -5.95
N SER A 35 -8.57 -1.16 -7.02
CA SER A 35 -8.98 -2.57 -6.95
C SER A 35 -7.79 -3.43 -6.54
N LEU A 36 -8.03 -4.35 -5.60
CA LEU A 36 -7.07 -5.40 -5.28
C LEU A 36 -7.10 -6.46 -6.39
N PRO A 37 -5.94 -6.99 -6.79
CA PRO A 37 -5.91 -8.16 -7.66
C PRO A 37 -6.56 -9.35 -6.97
N THR A 38 -7.01 -10.33 -7.77
CA THR A 38 -7.42 -11.62 -7.20
C THR A 38 -6.22 -12.28 -6.54
N ILE A 39 -6.37 -12.66 -5.27
CA ILE A 39 -5.34 -13.35 -4.49
C ILE A 39 -5.72 -14.82 -4.44
N HIS A 40 -4.81 -15.69 -4.88
CA HIS A 40 -4.95 -17.14 -4.78
C HIS A 40 -3.94 -17.69 -3.78
N LEU A 41 -4.43 -18.40 -2.78
CA LEU A 41 -3.63 -19.14 -1.81
C LEU A 41 -4.00 -20.61 -1.92
N ASN A 42 -3.00 -21.48 -1.97
CA ASN A 42 -3.22 -22.92 -2.12
C ASN A 42 -2.45 -23.68 -1.04
N ASN A 43 -2.97 -24.86 -0.68
CA ASN A 43 -2.34 -25.83 0.20
C ASN A 43 -1.97 -25.26 1.60
N ILE A 44 -2.81 -24.41 2.19
CA ILE A 44 -2.57 -23.85 3.53
C ILE A 44 -2.67 -24.96 4.57
N GLY A 45 -1.64 -25.07 5.42
CA GLY A 45 -1.55 -26.09 6.46
C GLY A 45 -1.27 -27.50 5.97
N LYS A 46 -1.16 -27.73 4.65
CA LYS A 46 -1.04 -29.09 4.08
C LYS A 46 0.24 -29.81 4.51
N ASN A 47 1.36 -29.11 4.56
CA ASN A 47 2.67 -29.69 4.87
C ASN A 47 2.90 -29.94 6.37
N GLU A 48 2.09 -29.31 7.24
CA GLU A 48 2.26 -29.34 8.70
C GLU A 48 1.19 -30.20 9.40
N GLY A 49 0.39 -30.95 8.63
CA GLY A 49 -0.72 -31.75 9.16
C GLY A 49 -1.92 -30.89 9.61
N GLY A 50 -2.06 -29.70 9.03
CA GLY A 50 -3.11 -28.72 9.28
C GLY A 50 -2.65 -27.52 10.12
N ALA A 51 -3.23 -26.36 9.81
CA ALA A 51 -3.00 -25.10 10.52
C ALA A 51 -4.15 -24.79 11.48
N THR A 52 -3.86 -24.04 12.53
CA THR A 52 -4.87 -23.49 13.43
C THR A 52 -5.65 -22.35 12.74
N PRO A 53 -6.89 -22.07 13.17
CA PRO A 53 -7.63 -20.91 12.67
C PRO A 53 -6.88 -19.57 12.82
N ALA A 54 -6.09 -19.42 13.89
CA ALA A 54 -5.30 -18.23 14.14
C ALA A 54 -4.16 -18.06 13.12
N GLU A 55 -3.41 -19.12 12.82
CA GLU A 55 -2.35 -19.10 11.80
C GLU A 55 -2.91 -18.81 10.41
N ILE A 56 -4.06 -19.39 10.08
CA ILE A 56 -4.76 -19.11 8.83
C ILE A 56 -5.12 -17.62 8.78
N ALA A 57 -5.79 -17.09 9.80
CA ALA A 57 -6.18 -15.67 9.84
C ALA A 57 -4.98 -14.73 9.69
N GLN A 58 -3.85 -15.02 10.36
CA GLN A 58 -2.62 -14.24 10.23
C GLN A 58 -2.07 -14.27 8.80
N LEU A 59 -2.01 -15.45 8.17
CA LEU A 59 -1.57 -15.59 6.77
C LEU A 59 -2.47 -14.78 5.82
N LEU A 60 -3.79 -14.81 6.02
CA LEU A 60 -4.73 -14.08 5.17
C LEU A 60 -4.55 -12.57 5.30
N ILE A 61 -4.54 -12.06 6.53
CA ILE A 61 -4.38 -10.62 6.79
C ILE A 61 -3.03 -10.14 6.26
N GLY A 62 -1.96 -10.90 6.47
CA GLY A 62 -0.63 -10.58 5.95
C GLY A 62 -0.62 -10.48 4.42
N THR A 63 -1.20 -11.48 3.75
CA THR A 63 -1.27 -11.52 2.29
C THR A 63 -2.09 -10.36 1.71
N ILE A 64 -3.25 -10.06 2.30
CA ILE A 64 -4.10 -8.93 1.89
C ILE A 64 -3.35 -7.61 2.09
N THR A 65 -2.70 -7.43 3.25
CA THR A 65 -1.96 -6.21 3.59
C THR A 65 -0.80 -5.97 2.63
N GLN A 66 -0.06 -7.03 2.27
CA GLN A 66 1.04 -6.95 1.32
C GLN A 66 0.55 -6.52 -0.07
N ASN A 67 -0.51 -7.16 -0.58
CA ASN A 67 -1.09 -6.81 -1.88
C ASN A 67 -1.67 -5.39 -1.88
N ALA A 68 -2.37 -5.00 -0.80
CA ALA A 68 -2.90 -3.66 -0.64
C ALA A 68 -1.80 -2.60 -0.64
N SER A 69 -0.68 -2.85 0.05
CA SER A 69 0.46 -1.93 0.09
C SER A 69 1.11 -1.75 -1.29
N GLN A 70 1.25 -2.83 -2.04
CA GLN A 70 1.79 -2.79 -3.41
C GLN A 70 0.87 -1.99 -4.33
N VAL A 71 -0.43 -2.29 -4.33
CA VAL A 71 -1.43 -1.56 -5.15
C VAL A 71 -1.50 -0.09 -4.74
N ALA A 72 -1.47 0.21 -3.45
CA ALA A 72 -1.48 1.59 -2.95
C ALA A 72 -0.27 2.37 -3.45
N THR A 73 0.92 1.78 -3.38
CA THR A 73 2.17 2.40 -3.85
C THR A 73 2.13 2.65 -5.35
N SER A 74 1.71 1.66 -6.14
CA SER A 74 1.57 1.81 -7.60
C SER A 74 0.53 2.86 -7.97
N SER A 75 -0.63 2.86 -7.31
CA SER A 75 -1.71 3.83 -7.58
C SER A 75 -1.29 5.25 -7.23
N LEU A 76 -0.61 5.44 -6.10
CA LEU A 76 -0.07 6.74 -5.71
C LEU A 76 1.03 7.20 -6.68
N THR A 77 1.95 6.31 -7.05
CA THR A 77 3.02 6.62 -8.01
C THR A 77 2.44 7.05 -9.35
N ASN A 78 1.41 6.36 -9.86
CA ASN A 78 0.74 6.73 -11.10
C ASN A 78 0.04 8.08 -10.99
N ALA A 79 -0.67 8.33 -9.88
CA ALA A 79 -1.31 9.62 -9.64
C ALA A 79 -0.29 10.78 -9.59
N LEU A 80 0.88 10.57 -9.00
CA LEU A 80 1.95 11.57 -8.92
C LEU A 80 2.75 11.73 -10.22
N GLY A 81 2.98 10.63 -10.94
CA GLY A 81 3.60 10.63 -12.27
C GLY A 81 2.80 11.47 -13.25
N ASN A 82 1.48 11.27 -13.29
CA ASN A 82 0.57 12.07 -14.11
C ASN A 82 0.64 13.57 -13.77
N ILE A 83 0.82 13.94 -12.51
CA ILE A 83 1.00 15.35 -12.10
C ILE A 83 2.34 15.91 -12.59
N LYS A 84 3.40 15.09 -12.60
CA LYS A 84 4.73 15.49 -13.10
C LYS A 84 4.70 15.69 -14.62
N ASP A 85 3.97 14.86 -15.35
CA ASP A 85 3.83 14.95 -16.81
C ASP A 85 2.90 16.11 -17.24
N LEU A 86 1.90 16.45 -16.43
CA LEU A 86 1.16 17.73 -16.56
C LEU A 86 1.99 18.95 -16.15
N GLY A 87 3.15 18.74 -15.52
CA GLY A 87 3.83 19.68 -14.63
C GLY A 87 5.19 20.20 -15.09
N GLY A 88 5.56 20.05 -16.37
CA GLY A 88 6.71 20.78 -16.94
C GLY A 88 6.62 22.31 -16.74
N ASN A 89 5.41 22.83 -16.50
CA ASN A 89 5.16 24.24 -16.16
C ASN A 89 4.74 24.48 -14.69
N ALA A 90 4.18 23.49 -13.98
CA ALA A 90 3.79 23.64 -12.57
C ALA A 90 5.00 23.56 -11.61
N VAL A 91 6.01 22.74 -11.95
CA VAL A 91 7.27 22.69 -11.19
C VAL A 91 8.07 23.98 -11.38
N LYS A 92 8.02 24.62 -12.56
CA LYS A 92 8.68 25.91 -12.81
C LYS A 92 8.19 27.03 -11.88
N GLY A 93 6.89 27.05 -11.56
CA GLY A 93 6.31 27.99 -10.60
C GLY A 93 6.70 27.72 -9.14
N ALA A 94 6.87 26.44 -8.77
CA ALA A 94 7.36 26.03 -7.45
C ALA A 94 8.87 26.24 -7.29
N THR A 95 9.68 26.03 -8.33
CA THR A 95 11.12 26.36 -8.30
C THR A 95 11.37 27.87 -8.25
N GLY A 96 10.48 28.69 -8.81
CA GLY A 96 10.56 30.15 -8.67
C GLY A 96 10.29 30.66 -7.25
N THR A 97 9.46 29.95 -6.47
CA THR A 97 9.16 30.28 -5.07
C THR A 97 10.15 29.66 -4.08
N LEU A 98 10.71 28.49 -4.39
CA LEU A 98 11.81 27.86 -3.65
C LEU A 98 13.17 28.56 -3.87
N GLY A 99 13.42 29.11 -5.06
CA GLY A 99 14.63 29.89 -5.35
C GLY A 99 14.77 31.16 -4.50
N ASN A 100 13.64 31.79 -4.14
CA ASN A 100 13.62 32.94 -3.23
C ASN A 100 13.71 32.55 -1.75
N ALA A 101 13.26 31.36 -1.36
CA ALA A 101 13.42 30.84 0.01
C ALA A 101 14.87 30.40 0.30
N GLY A 102 15.56 29.82 -0.70
CA GLY A 102 16.97 29.45 -0.59
C GLY A 102 17.90 30.66 -0.39
N SER A 103 17.64 31.76 -1.08
CA SER A 103 18.41 33.01 -0.95
C SER A 103 18.23 33.69 0.41
N LYS A 104 17.04 33.59 1.02
CA LYS A 104 16.81 34.10 2.38
C LYS A 104 17.50 33.23 3.43
N ILE A 105 17.38 31.90 3.36
CA ILE A 105 18.09 30.99 4.28
C ILE A 105 19.61 31.20 4.21
N LYS A 106 20.19 31.38 3.02
CA LYS A 106 21.65 31.61 2.89
C LYS A 106 22.15 32.88 3.60
N GLY A 107 21.32 33.92 3.72
CA GLY A 107 21.67 35.15 4.45
C GLY A 107 21.68 35.01 5.98
N LEU A 108 21.12 33.91 6.52
CA LEU A 108 20.96 33.69 7.97
C LEU A 108 22.07 32.80 8.53
N PHE A 109 22.74 32.06 7.65
CA PHE A 109 23.85 31.14 7.98
C PHE A 109 25.22 31.74 7.60
N GLY A 110 25.27 33.05 7.34
CA GLY A 110 26.46 33.76 6.88
C GLY A 110 26.67 35.11 7.57
N GLN A 111 26.44 35.18 8.88
CA GLN A 111 27.03 36.20 9.75
C GLN A 111 28.00 35.55 10.73
#